data_AF-A0A9E2TW43-F1
#
_entry.id   AF-A0A9E2TW43-F1
#
_cell.length_a   1.000
_cell.length_b   1.000
_cell.length_c   1.000
_cell.angle_alpha   90.00
_cell.angle_beta   90.00
_cell.angle_gamma   90.00
#
_symmetry.space_group_name_H-M   'P 1'
#
loop_
_entity.id
_entity.type
_entity.pdbx_description
1 polymer ?
#
loop_
_entity_poly.entity_id
_entity_poly.type
_entity_poly.pdbx_seq_one_letter_code
_entity_poly.pdbx_strand_id
1 'polypeptide(L)' 'MNSSKNIGLGVAVGTGVGVAIGVATDNLATWVALGVAIGLILGFGTRFRRKK' A
#
# COMPACT_ATOMS: atom_id res chain seq x y z
N MET A 1 18.51 8.95 4.13
CA MET A 1 17.67 7.81 3.67
C MET A 1 16.57 8.36 2.77
N ASN A 2 16.60 8.00 1.48
CA ASN A 2 15.92 8.70 0.38
C ASN A 2 14.39 8.66 0.49
N SER A 3 13.75 9.84 0.51
CA SER A 3 12.30 10.06 0.67
C SER A 3 11.41 9.34 -0.35
N SER A 4 11.97 8.90 -1.49
CA SER A 4 11.26 8.12 -2.52
C SER A 4 11.01 6.67 -2.10
N LYS A 5 11.81 6.14 -1.17
CA LYS A 5 11.73 4.72 -0.75
C LYS A 5 10.48 4.44 0.09
N ASN A 6 9.92 5.45 0.77
CA ASN A 6 8.77 5.29 1.67
C ASN A 6 7.45 5.07 0.92
N ILE A 7 7.27 5.72 -0.24
CA ILE A 7 6.06 5.52 -1.07
C ILE A 7 6.12 4.14 -1.73
N GLY A 8 7.27 3.80 -2.33
CA GLY A 8 7.45 2.47 -2.95
C GLY A 8 7.29 1.33 -1.95
N LEU A 9 7.76 1.50 -0.71
CA LEU A 9 7.59 0.51 0.36
C LEU A 9 6.12 0.38 0.78
N GLY A 10 5.39 1.49 0.94
CA GLY A 10 3.96 1.46 1.28
C GLY A 10 3.13 0.74 0.22
N VAL A 11 3.37 1.03 -1.05
CA VAL A 11 2.70 0.37 -2.18
C VAL A 11 3.08 -1.12 -2.23
N ALA A 12 4.36 -1.48 -2.14
CA ALA A 12 4.78 -2.88 -2.17
C ALA A 12 4.13 -3.72 -1.06
N VAL A 13 4.06 -3.18 0.17
CA VAL A 13 3.41 -3.85 1.31
C VAL A 13 1.90 -3.93 1.09
N GLY A 14 1.24 -2.83 0.70
CA GLY A 14 -0.20 -2.80 0.47
C GLY A 14 -0.65 -3.76 -0.65
N THR A 15 0.09 -3.80 -1.77
CA THR A 15 -0.20 -4.71 -2.88
C THR A 15 0.07 -6.17 -2.49
N GLY A 16 1.16 -6.47 -1.77
CA GLY A 16 1.45 -7.83 -1.32
C GLY A 16 0.36 -8.39 -0.39
N VAL A 17 -0.11 -7.58 0.57
CA VAL A 17 -1.20 -7.96 1.46
C VAL A 17 -2.54 -8.06 0.70
N GLY A 18 -2.84 -7.11 -0.19
CA GLY A 18 -4.05 -7.14 -1.01
C GLY A 18 -4.12 -8.35 -1.94
N VAL A 19 -2.99 -8.78 -2.52
CA VAL A 19 -2.93 -10.00 -3.33
C VAL A 19 -3.13 -11.24 -2.47
N ALA A 20 -2.49 -11.34 -1.30
CA ALA A 20 -2.65 -12.50 -0.42
C ALA A 20 -4.11 -12.70 0.02
N ILE A 21 -4.80 -11.61 0.40
CA ILE A 21 -6.21 -11.64 0.80
C ILE A 21 -7.12 -11.88 -0.42
N GLY A 22 -6.81 -11.26 -1.56
CA GLY A 22 -7.56 -11.42 -2.81
C GLY A 22 -7.52 -12.84 -3.35
N VAL A 23 -6.39 -13.53 -3.23
CA VAL A 23 -6.25 -14.96 -3.55
C VAL A 23 -7.04 -15.81 -2.57
N ALA A 24 -6.98 -15.52 -1.27
CA ALA A 24 -7.70 -16.28 -0.25
C ALA A 24 -9.23 -16.15 -0.32
N THR A 25 -9.73 -15.08 -0.95
CA THR A 25 -11.17 -14.77 -1.05
C THR A 25 -11.74 -14.97 -2.45
N ASP A 26 -10.95 -15.51 -3.40
CA ASP A 26 -11.30 -15.64 -4.82
C ASP A 26 -11.78 -14.31 -5.47
N ASN A 27 -11.40 -13.17 -4.87
CA ASN A 27 -11.79 -11.84 -5.33
C ASN A 27 -10.58 -10.90 -5.41
N LEU A 28 -9.65 -11.31 -6.28
CA LEU A 28 -8.39 -10.60 -6.53
C LEU A 28 -8.60 -9.16 -7.00
N ALA A 29 -9.55 -8.91 -7.90
CA ALA A 29 -9.74 -7.58 -8.47
C ALA A 29 -10.09 -6.52 -7.41
N THR A 30 -10.99 -6.86 -6.49
CA THR A 30 -11.45 -5.94 -5.43
C THR A 30 -10.34 -5.72 -4.39
N TRP A 31 -9.69 -6.81 -3.95
CA TRP A 31 -8.65 -6.74 -2.92
C TRP A 31 -7.32 -6.16 -3.40
N VAL A 32 -6.97 -6.29 -4.67
CA VAL A 32 -5.81 -5.60 -5.26
C VAL A 32 -6.06 -4.09 -5.33
N ALA A 33 -7.24 -3.66 -5.76
CA ALA A 33 -7.61 -2.25 -5.76
C ALA A 33 -7.54 -1.65 -4.35
N LEU A 34 -8.05 -2.38 -3.35
CA LEU A 34 -7.96 -2.00 -1.93
C LEU A 34 -6.52 -2.00 -1.42
N GLY A 35 -5.73 -3.01 -1.73
CA GLY A 35 -4.32 -3.12 -1.32
C GLY A 35 -3.46 -1.98 -1.87
N VAL A 36 -3.67 -1.61 -3.13
CA VAL A 36 -3.00 -0.45 -3.74
C VAL A 36 -3.46 0.85 -3.09
N ALA A 37 -4.77 1.04 -2.86
CA ALA A 37 -5.29 2.23 -2.18
C ALA A 37 -4.72 2.39 -0.77
N ILE A 38 -4.68 1.31 0.02
CA ILE A 38 -4.10 1.30 1.38
C ILE A 38 -2.59 1.57 1.31
N GLY A 39 -1.87 0.92 0.39
CA GLY A 39 -0.43 1.11 0.22
C GLY A 39 -0.06 2.54 -0.17
N LEU A 40 -0.88 3.19 -1.01
CA LEU A 40 -0.77 4.61 -1.33
C LEU A 40 -1.06 5.47 -0.10
N ILE A 41 -2.13 5.22 0.66
CA ILE A 41 -2.45 5.98 1.88
C ILE A 41 -1.32 5.87 2.91
N LEU A 42 -0.68 4.71 3.08
CA LEU A 42 0.45 4.54 3.99
C LEU A 42 1.71 5.24 3.46
N GLY A 43 1.98 5.17 2.15
CA GLY A 43 3.10 5.86 1.51
C GLY A 43 2.98 7.39 1.50
N PHE A 44 1.76 7.91 1.30
CA PHE A 44 1.46 9.35 1.31
C PHE A 44 1.18 9.87 2.72
N GLY A 45 0.55 9.09 3.59
CA GLY A 45 0.26 9.43 4.99
C GLY A 45 1.53 9.58 5.82
N THR A 46 2.55 8.77 5.55
CA THR A 46 3.90 8.96 6.12
C THR A 46 4.60 10.21 5.60
N ARG A 47 4.23 10.72 4.40
CA ARG A 47 4.68 12.03 3.90
C ARG A 47 3.92 13.19 4.55
N PHE A 48 2.65 13.00 4.91
CA PHE A 48 1.87 13.97 5.68
C PHE A 48 2.35 14.11 7.13
N ARG A 49 2.96 13.06 7.71
CA ARG A 49 3.66 13.13 9.00
C ARG A 49 5.12 13.60 8.87
N ARG A 50 5.34 14.71 8.15
CA ARG A 50 6.62 15.45 8.17
C ARG A 50 6.43 16.97 8.29
N LYS A 51 5.42 17.38 9.08
CA LYS A 51 5.43 18.64 9.81
C LYS A 51 5.21 18.36 11.30
N LYS A 52 6.30 18.10 12.03
CA LYS A 52 6.71 18.85 13.23
C LYS A 52 8.10 18.39 13.65
#